data_AF-A0A2D4YVP5-F1
#
_entry.id   AF-A0A2D4YVP5-F1
#
_cell.length_a   1.000
_cell.length_b   1.000
_cell.length_c   1.000
_cell.angle_alpha   90.00
_cell.angle_beta   90.00
_cell.angle_gamma   90.00
#
_symmetry.space_group_name_H-M   'P 1'
#
loop_
_entity.id
_entity.type
_entity.pdbx_description
1 polymer ?
#
loop_
_entity_poly.entity_id
_entity_poly.type
_entity_poly.pdbx_seq_one_letter_code
_entity_poly.pdbx_strand_id
1 'polypeptide(L)'
;MQAEASESLDSQLLEREVMLDRRREAETLLMAFTRAQMTRHYWGEFAASLQELGLPVGHQLETTVESSGAGTRLWIVPRNGTEAYLAEVERWNGRLRTRQCRGERVAVEGDFRGSCPPGWSEMNPET
;
A
#
# COMPACT_ATOMS: atom_id res chain seq x y z
N MET A 1 34.64 13.30 20.82
CA MET A 1 33.55 14.25 20.49
C MET A 1 33.27 14.41 19.00
N GLN A 2 34.23 14.59 18.07
CA GLN A 2 33.87 14.67 16.63
C GLN A 2 33.52 13.30 15.98
N ALA A 3 34.14 12.20 16.43
CA ALA A 3 33.87 10.86 15.89
C ALA A 3 32.47 10.31 16.27
N GLU A 4 32.02 10.56 17.51
CA GLU A 4 30.68 10.14 17.99
C GLU A 4 29.55 10.92 17.29
N ALA A 5 29.82 12.17 16.88
CA ALA A 5 28.89 12.98 16.11
C ALA A 5 28.76 12.50 14.64
N SER A 6 29.84 11.99 14.03
CA SER A 6 29.76 11.40 12.69
C SER A 6 29.05 10.05 12.68
N GLU A 7 29.37 9.16 13.62
CA GLU A 7 28.74 7.83 13.70
C GLU A 7 27.22 7.92 13.99
N SER A 8 26.79 8.91 14.79
CA SER A 8 25.37 9.15 15.05
C SER A 8 24.63 9.81 13.87
N LEU A 9 25.32 10.59 13.03
CA LEU A 9 24.75 11.15 11.79
C LEU A 9 24.60 10.07 10.71
N ASP A 10 25.62 9.23 10.53
CA ASP A 10 25.60 8.12 9.57
C ASP A 10 24.48 7.12 9.93
N SER A 11 24.29 6.83 11.21
CA SER A 11 23.19 5.98 11.68
C SER A 11 21.81 6.57 11.36
N GLN A 12 21.62 7.87 11.57
CA GLN A 12 20.35 8.55 11.24
C GLN A 12 20.08 8.59 9.73
N LEU A 13 21.12 8.77 8.91
CA LEU A 13 21.00 8.73 7.46
C LEU A 13 20.61 7.34 6.97
N LEU A 14 21.28 6.30 7.49
CA LEU A 14 20.97 4.91 7.16
C LEU A 14 19.51 4.56 7.53
N GLU A 15 19.05 4.94 8.72
CA GLU A 15 17.66 4.75 9.14
C GLU A 15 16.67 5.43 8.19
N ARG A 16 17.00 6.65 7.75
CA ARG A 16 16.18 7.41 6.82
C ARG A 16 16.14 6.76 5.43
N GLU A 17 17.26 6.26 4.93
CA GLU A 17 17.34 5.54 3.67
C GLU A 17 16.49 4.26 3.70
N VAL A 18 16.61 3.48 4.78
CA VAL A 18 15.80 2.26 4.97
C VAL A 18 14.30 2.59 5.02
N MET A 19 13.91 3.67 5.71
CA MET A 19 12.51 4.11 5.72
C MET A 19 12.01 4.52 4.32
N LEU A 20 12.83 5.25 3.55
CA LEU A 20 12.50 5.66 2.20
C LEU A 20 12.38 4.48 1.23
N ASP A 21 13.25 3.49 1.37
CA ASP A 21 13.24 2.28 0.54
C ASP A 21 11.95 1.47 0.76
N ARG A 22 11.58 1.22 2.02
CA ARG A 22 10.32 0.53 2.38
C ARG A 22 9.09 1.25 1.84
N ARG A 23 9.09 2.58 1.90
CA ARG A 23 8.01 3.39 1.34
C ARG A 23 7.91 3.21 -0.18
N ARG A 24 9.03 3.29 -0.90
CA ARG A 24 9.05 3.06 -2.36
C ARG A 24 8.58 1.65 -2.72
N GLU A 25 8.97 0.65 -1.94
CA GLU A 25 8.53 -0.73 -2.13
C GLU A 25 7.01 -0.86 -1.96
N ALA A 26 6.44 -0.26 -0.91
CA ALA A 26 5.00 -0.24 -0.68
C ALA A 26 4.25 0.47 -1.82
N GLU A 27 4.69 1.66 -2.22
CA GLU A 27 4.08 2.42 -3.33
C GLU A 27 4.14 1.65 -4.65
N THR A 28 5.25 0.97 -4.94
CA THR A 28 5.41 0.11 -6.11
C THR A 28 4.42 -1.06 -6.08
N LEU A 29 4.28 -1.72 -4.93
CA LEU A 29 3.36 -2.84 -4.76
C LEU A 29 1.90 -2.40 -4.89
N LEU A 30 1.52 -1.22 -4.36
CA LEU A 30 0.18 -0.65 -4.56
C LEU A 30 -0.14 -0.47 -6.05
N MET A 31 0.77 0.16 -6.81
CA MET A 31 0.58 0.38 -8.25
C MET A 31 0.50 -0.94 -9.03
N ALA A 32 1.36 -1.91 -8.71
CA ALA A 32 1.35 -3.21 -9.35
C ALA A 32 0.04 -3.97 -9.07
N PHE A 33 -0.43 -3.95 -7.82
CA PHE A 33 -1.70 -4.55 -7.41
C PHE A 33 -2.89 -3.93 -8.16
N THR A 34 -3.00 -2.59 -8.17
CA THR A 34 -4.09 -1.89 -8.85
C THR A 34 -4.15 -2.29 -10.33
N ARG A 35 -3.01 -2.27 -11.02
CA ARG A 35 -2.94 -2.64 -12.45
C ARG A 35 -3.31 -4.10 -12.68
N ALA A 36 -2.74 -5.01 -11.89
CA ALA A 36 -3.00 -6.44 -12.03
C ALA A 36 -4.48 -6.78 -11.76
N GLN A 37 -5.12 -6.14 -10.77
CA GLN A 37 -6.55 -6.31 -10.50
C GLN A 37 -7.44 -5.74 -11.59
N MET A 38 -7.10 -4.57 -12.15
CA MET A 38 -7.80 -4.04 -13.32
C MET A 38 -7.74 -5.00 -14.51
N THR A 39 -6.59 -5.66 -14.74
CA THR A 39 -6.46 -6.69 -15.78
C THR A 39 -7.24 -7.96 -15.43
N ARG A 40 -7.12 -8.47 -14.21
CA ARG A 40 -7.81 -9.68 -13.75
C ARG A 40 -9.33 -9.53 -13.83
N HIS A 41 -9.84 -8.33 -13.53
CA HIS A 41 -11.26 -8.03 -13.64
C HIS A 41 -11.87 -8.31 -15.03
N TYR A 42 -11.12 -8.13 -16.12
CA TYR A 42 -11.62 -8.47 -17.46
C TYR A 42 -11.95 -9.96 -17.62
N TRP A 43 -11.42 -10.81 -16.74
CA TRP A 43 -11.70 -12.24 -16.67
C TRP A 43 -12.86 -12.58 -15.71
N GLY A 44 -13.56 -11.57 -15.19
CA GLY A 44 -14.83 -11.72 -14.47
C GLY A 44 -14.75 -11.57 -12.96
N GLU A 45 -13.56 -11.67 -12.36
CA GLU A 45 -13.34 -11.69 -10.91
C GLU A 45 -12.13 -10.84 -10.48
N PHE A 46 -12.06 -10.52 -9.19
CA PHE A 46 -10.85 -9.96 -8.57
C PHE A 46 -10.06 -11.08 -7.91
N ALA A 47 -8.73 -11.04 -8.03
CA ALA A 47 -7.88 -12.00 -7.34
C ALA A 47 -8.02 -11.86 -5.81
N ALA A 48 -7.99 -12.97 -5.10
CA ALA A 48 -8.10 -13.01 -3.64
C ALA A 48 -6.75 -12.86 -2.93
N SER A 49 -5.65 -12.94 -3.67
CA SER A 49 -4.30 -12.91 -3.10
C SER A 49 -3.27 -12.28 -4.05
N LEU A 50 -2.15 -11.80 -3.50
CA LEU A 50 -1.01 -11.33 -4.29
C LEU A 50 -0.33 -12.45 -5.08
N GLN A 51 -0.39 -13.69 -4.56
CA GLN A 51 0.14 -14.87 -5.23
C GLN A 51 -0.60 -15.18 -6.54
N GLU A 52 -1.94 -15.08 -6.56
CA GLU A 52 -2.75 -15.23 -7.78
C GLU A 52 -2.42 -14.18 -8.85
N LEU A 53 -1.98 -12.99 -8.42
CA LEU A 53 -1.54 -11.91 -9.31
C LEU A 53 -0.07 -12.05 -9.72
N GLY A 54 0.67 -13.03 -9.17
CA GLY A 54 2.11 -13.19 -9.40
C GLY A 54 2.94 -12.03 -8.84
N LEU A 55 2.42 -11.31 -7.85
CA LEU A 55 3.09 -10.16 -7.24
C LEU A 55 3.90 -10.59 -6.02
N PRO A 56 5.25 -10.44 -6.04
CA PRO A 56 6.07 -10.74 -4.89
C PRO A 56 5.85 -9.71 -3.78
N VAL A 57 5.96 -10.16 -2.53
CA VAL A 57 5.94 -9.30 -1.35
C VAL A 57 7.30 -9.36 -0.69
N GLY A 58 7.97 -8.22 -0.54
CA GLY A 58 9.22 -8.16 0.20
C GLY A 58 9.04 -8.48 1.67
N HIS A 59 10.08 -9.04 2.29
CA HIS A 59 10.06 -9.43 3.70
C HIS A 59 9.81 -8.27 4.68
N GLN A 60 10.03 -7.03 4.23
CA GLN A 60 9.84 -5.80 5.01
C GLN A 60 8.39 -5.33 5.05
N LEU A 61 7.47 -5.97 4.33
CA LEU A 61 6.06 -5.59 4.24
C LEU A 61 5.16 -6.68 4.82
N GLU A 62 4.16 -6.26 5.57
CA GLU A 62 3.00 -7.09 5.92
C GLU A 62 1.85 -6.69 5.01
N THR A 63 1.18 -7.69 4.42
CA THR A 63 0.11 -7.44 3.45
C THR A 63 -1.12 -8.27 3.76
N THR A 64 -2.28 -7.66 3.55
CA THR A 64 -3.58 -8.34 3.67
C THR A 64 -4.40 -7.98 2.44
N VAL A 65 -4.90 -8.99 1.74
CA VAL A 65 -5.84 -8.80 0.62
C VAL A 65 -7.24 -9.17 1.07
N GLU A 66 -8.16 -8.25 0.86
CA GLU A 66 -9.59 -8.48 0.99
C GLU A 66 -10.19 -8.48 -0.41
N SER A 67 -10.96 -9.51 -0.76
CA SER A 67 -11.60 -9.60 -2.08
C SER A 67 -13.06 -9.99 -1.94
N SER A 68 -13.88 -9.38 -2.78
CA SER A 68 -15.32 -9.60 -2.87
C SER A 68 -15.76 -9.46 -4.33
N GLY A 69 -17.01 -9.85 -4.64
CA GLY A 69 -17.56 -9.66 -5.99
C GLY A 69 -17.66 -8.18 -6.42
N ALA A 70 -17.73 -7.25 -5.46
CA ALA A 70 -17.86 -5.82 -5.72
C ALA A 70 -16.50 -5.10 -5.84
N GLY A 71 -15.44 -5.65 -5.29
CA GLY A 71 -14.14 -4.99 -5.24
C GLY A 71 -13.10 -5.76 -4.44
N THR A 72 -11.87 -5.27 -4.49
CA THR A 72 -10.72 -5.82 -3.79
C THR A 72 -9.89 -4.70 -3.18
N ARG A 73 -9.29 -5.00 -2.02
CA ARG A 73 -8.43 -4.09 -1.28
C ARG A 73 -7.14 -4.79 -0.91
N LEU A 74 -6.05 -4.06 -1.01
CA LEU A 74 -4.75 -4.44 -0.50
C LEU A 74 -4.36 -3.47 0.61
N TRP A 75 -4.13 -4.01 1.79
CA TRP A 75 -3.49 -3.33 2.90
C TRP A 75 -2.00 -3.64 2.91
N ILE A 76 -1.17 -2.62 3.12
CA ILE A 76 0.27 -2.77 3.29
C ILE A 76 0.70 -2.01 4.54
N VAL A 77 1.42 -2.71 5.41
CA VAL A 77 2.05 -2.15 6.60
C VAL A 77 3.54 -2.47 6.55
N PRO A 78 4.43 -1.47 6.36
CA PRO A 78 5.86 -1.69 6.50
C PRO A 78 6.22 -2.13 7.93
N ARG A 79 7.07 -3.13 8.05
CA ARG A 79 7.62 -3.56 9.34
C ARG A 79 8.39 -2.39 9.97
N ASN A 80 8.10 -2.10 11.24
CA ASN A 80 8.69 -1.00 12.00
C ASN A 80 8.43 0.40 11.40
N GLY A 81 7.42 0.55 10.54
CA GLY A 81 6.95 1.84 10.04
C GLY A 81 5.77 2.38 10.85
N THR A 82 5.60 3.70 10.84
CA THR A 82 4.42 4.38 11.40
C THR A 82 3.33 4.61 10.35
N GLU A 83 3.68 4.54 9.07
CA GLU A 83 2.76 4.68 7.95
C GLU A 83 2.14 3.33 7.56
N ALA A 84 0.97 3.39 6.95
CA ALA A 84 0.31 2.28 6.29
C ALA A 84 -0.32 2.75 4.97
N TYR A 85 -0.57 1.79 4.11
CA TYR A 85 -0.97 2.03 2.72
C TYR A 85 -2.15 1.13 2.36
N LEU A 86 -2.99 1.65 1.47
CA LEU A 86 -4.18 0.96 0.97
C LEU A 86 -4.28 1.17 -0.54
N ALA A 87 -4.57 0.10 -1.27
CA ALA A 87 -5.09 0.18 -2.63
C ALA A 87 -6.47 -0.46 -2.68
N GLU A 88 -7.43 0.20 -3.30
CA GLU A 88 -8.78 -0.32 -3.54
C GLU A 88 -9.07 -0.30 -5.04
N VAL A 89 -9.62 -1.40 -5.55
CA VAL A 89 -10.18 -1.50 -6.90
C VAL A 89 -11.61 -2.00 -6.76
N GLU A 90 -12.59 -1.15 -7.06
CA GLU A 90 -14.01 -1.45 -6.89
C GLU A 90 -14.80 -1.25 -8.18
N ARG A 91 -15.90 -1.98 -8.31
CA ARG A 91 -16.92 -1.76 -9.34
C ARG A 91 -17.91 -0.73 -8.81
N TRP A 92 -17.94 0.45 -9.41
CA TRP A 92 -18.87 1.51 -9.08
C TRP A 92 -19.64 1.95 -10.33
N ASN A 93 -20.96 1.82 -10.32
CA ASN A 93 -21.85 2.18 -11.44
C ASN A 93 -21.40 1.59 -12.80
N GLY A 94 -20.98 0.33 -12.82
CA GLY A 94 -20.53 -0.35 -14.04
C GLY A 94 -19.15 0.07 -14.55
N ARG A 95 -18.41 0.89 -13.78
CA ARG A 95 -17.02 1.27 -14.07
C ARG A 95 -16.09 0.80 -12.96
N LEU A 96 -14.82 0.60 -13.29
CA LEU A 96 -13.79 0.41 -12.28
C LEU A 96 -13.39 1.76 -11.70
N ARG A 97 -13.34 1.83 -10.38
CA ARG A 97 -12.73 2.93 -9.63
C ARG A 97 -11.52 2.38 -8.89
N THR A 98 -10.42 3.10 -8.96
CA THR A 98 -9.19 2.80 -8.24
C THR A 98 -8.94 3.89 -7.22
N ARG A 99 -8.43 3.53 -6.06
CA ARG A 99 -7.98 4.48 -5.04
C ARG A 99 -6.70 3.96 -4.41
N GLN A 100 -5.79 4.87 -4.11
CA GLN A 100 -4.63 4.59 -3.28
C GLN A 100 -4.62 5.57 -2.13
N CYS A 101 -4.32 5.11 -0.93
CA CYS A 101 -4.33 5.93 0.27
C CYS A 101 -3.08 5.67 1.10
N ARG A 102 -2.63 6.71 1.80
CA ARG A 102 -1.59 6.63 2.82
C ARG A 102 -2.04 7.36 4.08
N GLY A 103 -1.70 6.80 5.23
CA GLY A 103 -1.85 7.47 6.51
C GLY A 103 -1.12 6.74 7.61
N GLU A 104 -1.37 7.14 8.86
CA GLU A 104 -0.75 6.48 10.00
C GLU A 104 -1.42 5.14 10.31
N ARG A 105 -0.61 4.15 10.70
CA ARG A 105 -1.06 2.79 11.03
C ARG A 105 -2.16 2.77 12.09
N VAL A 106 -2.09 3.68 13.06
CA VAL A 106 -3.05 3.74 14.19
C VAL A 106 -4.43 4.26 13.79
N ALA A 107 -4.57 4.88 12.62
CA ALA A 107 -5.84 5.47 12.19
C ALA A 107 -6.78 4.48 11.47
N VAL A 108 -6.40 3.21 11.32
CA VAL A 108 -7.22 2.19 10.64
C VAL A 108 -8.13 1.47 11.63
N GLU A 109 -9.06 2.20 12.24
CA GLU A 109 -10.18 1.60 12.98
C GLU A 109 -11.49 2.10 12.36
N GLY A 110 -12.19 1.23 11.64
CA GLY A 110 -13.53 1.53 11.10
C GLY A 110 -13.80 0.98 9.71
N ASP A 111 -15.09 0.83 9.41
CA ASP A 111 -15.61 0.41 8.11
C ASP A 111 -15.76 1.67 7.23
N PHE A 112 -14.87 1.88 6.29
CA PHE A 112 -14.91 3.02 5.36
C PHE A 112 -15.27 2.54 3.95
N ARG A 113 -16.11 3.32 3.26
CA ARG A 113 -16.58 3.00 1.90
C ARG A 113 -16.50 4.24 1.03
N GLY A 114 -15.93 4.10 -0.16
CA GLY A 114 -15.92 5.15 -1.18
C GLY A 114 -14.96 6.33 -0.94
N SER A 115 -14.26 6.40 0.20
CA SER A 115 -13.17 7.35 0.51
C SER A 115 -11.94 6.64 1.10
N CYS A 116 -10.83 7.36 1.29
CA CYS A 116 -9.76 6.88 2.16
C CYS A 116 -10.23 6.82 3.63
N PRO A 117 -9.57 6.02 4.49
CA PRO A 117 -9.81 6.04 5.92
C PRO A 117 -9.72 7.47 6.50
N PRO A 118 -10.42 7.78 7.61
CA PRO A 118 -10.29 9.07 8.27
C PRO A 118 -8.83 9.39 8.63
N GLY A 119 -8.40 10.62 8.35
CA GLY A 119 -7.01 11.06 8.58
C GLY A 119 -5.99 10.56 7.55
N TRP A 120 -6.41 9.73 6.60
CA TRP A 120 -5.55 9.30 5.49
C TRP A 120 -5.71 10.22 4.29
N SER A 121 -4.63 10.35 3.53
CA SER A 121 -4.59 11.11 2.28
C SER A 121 -4.71 10.18 1.08
N GLU A 122 -5.50 10.59 0.09
CA GLU A 122 -5.50 9.94 -1.22
C GLU A 122 -4.16 10.21 -1.91
N MET A 123 -3.51 9.13 -2.31
CA MET A 123 -2.32 9.17 -3.14
C MET A 123 -2.81 9.22 -4.57
N ASN A 124 -2.53 10.32 -5.26
CA ASN A 124 -2.86 10.42 -6.68
C ASN A 124 -2.02 9.36 -7.42
N PRO A 125 -2.62 8.37 -8.11
CA PRO A 125 -1.87 7.62 -9.08
C PRO A 125 -1.60 8.62 -10.22
N GLU A 126 -0.35 9.09 -10.36
CA GLU A 126 0.04 9.85 -11.54
C GLU A 126 -0.46 9.09 -12.78
N THR A 127 -1.28 9.80 -13.55
CA THR A 127 -2.01 9.31 -14.71
C THR A 127 -1.05 9.10 -15.88
#